data_AF-A0A017HHX5-F1
#
_entry.id   AF-A0A017HHX5-F1
#
_cell.length_a   1.000
_cell.length_b   1.000
_cell.length_c   1.000
_cell.angle_alpha   90.00
_cell.angle_beta   90.00
_cell.angle_gamma   90.00
#
_symmetry.space_group_name_H-M   'P 1'
#
loop_
_entity.id
_entity.type
_entity.pdbx_description
1 polymer ?
#
loop_
_entity_poly.entity_id
_entity_poly.type
_entity_poly.pdbx_seq_one_letter_code
_entity_poly.pdbx_strand_id
1 'polypeptide(L)'
;MIETDREAWRRRLAAEEQRLNLSQGLKFVYGPWSTLDTGHVAFLSLKPGTAPPGADLRAVSDERGNSYEVERTTTGSPITGQFLALTELLGVRPREVLTGVVTPFRAVAWGNLTVRQKDGALALGREFWAGPLARPDLRLIVAVSQEAADLIITLTGATAESEISAGWGHLCLRRYRTCDGRAIVHLPHLSRFRLLSRAASRDALALAFGEAAAEAPPAVPSTGTSPRLDLISALDSADALASLPLEARRVFDTLFGSPDYAVGVLTQQVVVHFRGQKVGGLNRRLMEWYVSKLFVAAHGGPAPLERRGFQVRDVAKGHRYWARKGAGSASAFVAAVEEMSGVKL
;
A
#
# COMPACT_ATOMS: atom_id res chain seq x y z
N MET A 1 34.09 6.35 5.73
CA MET A 1 33.05 7.07 6.50
C MET A 1 32.01 7.52 5.50
N ILE A 2 30.76 7.10 5.67
CA ILE A 2 29.65 7.61 4.85
C ILE A 2 29.48 9.08 5.24
N GLU A 3 29.42 9.97 4.25
CA GLU A 3 29.15 11.38 4.48
C GLU A 3 27.70 11.50 4.98
N THR A 4 27.52 11.39 6.30
CA THR A 4 26.24 11.53 7.01
C THR A 4 25.92 13.00 7.29
N ASP A 5 26.51 13.93 6.52
CA ASP A 5 26.15 15.34 6.59
C ASP A 5 24.77 15.55 5.95
N ARG A 6 23.77 15.72 6.81
CA ARG A 6 22.39 16.02 6.42
C ARG A 6 22.29 17.24 5.53
N GLU A 7 23.12 18.26 5.75
CA GLU A 7 23.07 19.50 4.98
C GLU A 7 23.72 19.34 3.60
N ALA A 8 24.79 18.54 3.49
CA ALA A 8 25.32 18.13 2.19
C ALA A 8 24.27 17.38 1.36
N TRP A 9 23.55 16.44 1.97
CA TRP A 9 22.45 15.74 1.31
C TRP A 9 21.30 16.67 0.93
N ARG A 10 20.94 17.64 1.77
CA ARG A 10 19.94 18.66 1.44
C ARG A 10 20.32 19.43 0.18
N ARG A 11 21.55 19.96 0.11
CA ARG A 11 22.04 20.70 -1.07
C ARG A 11 22.01 19.83 -2.32
N ARG A 12 22.46 18.59 -2.20
CA ARG A 12 22.47 17.63 -3.32
C ARG A 12 21.07 17.31 -3.83
N LEU A 13 20.13 17.07 -2.92
CA LEU A 13 18.74 16.78 -3.26
C LEU A 13 18.07 17.96 -3.98
N ALA A 14 18.34 19.20 -3.55
CA ALA A 14 17.84 20.39 -4.21
C ALA A 14 18.40 20.56 -5.63
N ALA A 15 19.70 20.33 -5.82
CA ALA A 15 20.33 20.38 -7.13
C ALA A 15 19.74 19.31 -8.08
N GLU A 16 19.52 18.11 -7.57
CA GLU A 16 18.96 17.00 -8.36
C GLU A 16 17.46 17.20 -8.67
N GLU A 17 16.67 17.74 -7.74
CA GLU A 17 15.28 18.16 -7.97
C GLU A 17 15.19 19.11 -9.17
N GLN A 18 16.06 20.13 -9.20
CA GLN A 18 16.15 21.10 -10.30
C GLN A 18 16.58 20.44 -11.62
N ARG A 19 17.64 19.61 -11.58
CA ARG A 19 18.19 18.93 -12.77
C ARG A 19 17.18 17.99 -13.43
N LEU A 20 16.30 17.38 -12.62
CA LEU A 20 15.24 16.48 -13.05
C LEU A 20 13.91 17.19 -13.37
N ASN A 21 13.85 18.51 -13.20
CA ASN A 21 12.64 19.33 -13.36
C ASN A 21 11.46 18.78 -12.54
N LEU A 22 11.72 18.48 -11.27
CA LEU A 22 10.72 18.05 -10.29
C LEU A 22 10.38 19.24 -9.38
N SER A 23 9.13 19.32 -8.92
CA SER A 23 8.65 20.51 -8.18
C SER A 23 7.74 20.21 -7.00
N GLN A 24 7.37 18.94 -6.80
CA GLN A 24 6.40 18.55 -5.77
C GLN A 24 7.01 18.40 -4.38
N GLY A 25 8.32 18.62 -4.25
CA GLY A 25 9.06 18.49 -3.01
C GLY A 25 9.79 17.15 -2.86
N LEU A 26 10.47 16.99 -1.73
CA LEU A 26 11.34 15.87 -1.43
C LEU A 26 11.27 15.47 0.05
N LYS A 27 11.54 14.19 0.33
CA LYS A 27 11.80 13.62 1.65
C LYS A 27 12.55 12.30 1.51
N PHE A 28 13.62 12.09 2.27
CA PHE A 28 14.46 10.89 2.16
C PHE A 28 14.23 9.94 3.35
N VAL A 29 14.35 10.49 4.56
CA VAL A 29 14.21 9.78 5.83
C VAL A 29 12.93 10.24 6.51
N TYR A 30 12.17 9.30 7.03
CA TYR A 30 10.88 9.55 7.68
C TYR A 30 10.99 9.59 9.20
N GLY A 31 12.16 9.35 9.77
CA GLY A 31 12.45 9.58 11.18
C GLY A 31 13.57 10.59 11.40
N PRO A 32 14.04 10.71 12.65
CA PRO A 32 15.22 11.51 12.97
C PRO A 32 16.44 11.01 12.19
N TRP A 33 17.32 11.93 11.80
CA TRP A 33 18.52 11.59 11.02
C TRP A 33 19.40 10.54 11.71
N SER A 34 19.46 10.57 13.05
CA SER A 34 20.21 9.61 13.86
C SER A 34 19.80 8.14 13.65
N THR A 35 18.59 7.88 13.14
CA THR A 35 18.16 6.50 12.83
C THR A 35 19.00 5.84 11.73
N LEU A 36 19.70 6.63 10.91
CA LEU A 36 20.68 6.14 9.94
C LEU A 36 21.83 5.38 10.60
N ASP A 37 22.13 5.68 11.86
CA ASP A 37 23.19 5.07 12.64
C ASP A 37 22.66 4.15 13.75
N THR A 38 21.43 4.36 14.23
CA THR A 38 20.89 3.63 15.39
C THR A 38 19.79 2.63 15.06
N GLY A 39 19.18 2.69 13.88
CA GLY A 39 18.06 1.80 13.53
C GLY A 39 18.52 0.37 13.25
N HIS A 40 17.89 -0.63 13.85
CA HIS A 40 18.20 -2.06 13.64
C HIS A 40 17.25 -2.76 12.66
N VAL A 41 16.13 -2.10 12.35
CA VAL A 41 15.19 -2.50 11.30
C VAL A 41 15.10 -1.35 10.30
N ALA A 42 15.20 -1.65 9.01
CA ALA A 42 14.96 -0.69 7.94
C ALA A 42 13.59 -0.92 7.30
N PHE A 43 12.88 0.15 6.99
CA PHE A 43 11.65 0.15 6.22
C PHE A 43 11.80 1.14 5.06
N LEU A 44 11.94 0.62 3.84
CA LEU A 44 12.10 1.43 2.64
C LEU A 44 10.91 1.26 1.70
N SER A 45 10.22 2.35 1.42
CA SER A 45 9.17 2.40 0.39
C SER A 45 9.67 3.07 -0.89
N LEU A 46 8.84 3.10 -1.94
CA LEU A 46 9.25 3.66 -3.24
C LEU A 46 9.62 5.14 -3.16
N LYS A 47 8.66 5.97 -2.78
CA LYS A 47 8.75 7.43 -2.85
C LYS A 47 7.85 8.10 -1.83
N PRO A 48 8.00 9.41 -1.59
CA PRO A 48 7.05 10.11 -0.76
C PRO A 48 5.66 10.20 -1.38
N GLY A 49 4.67 10.04 -0.51
CA GLY A 49 3.27 10.27 -0.84
C GLY A 49 2.97 11.76 -0.99
N THR A 50 1.69 12.09 -1.05
CA THR A 50 1.25 13.48 -0.93
C THR A 50 1.59 14.00 0.46
N ALA A 51 2.09 15.23 0.55
CA ALA A 51 2.40 15.85 1.83
C ALA A 51 1.09 16.22 2.56
N PRO A 52 1.03 16.07 3.89
CA PRO A 52 -0.11 16.60 4.64
C PRO A 52 -0.12 18.13 4.60
N PRO A 53 -1.27 18.77 4.86
CA PRO A 53 -1.37 20.23 4.92
C PRO A 53 -0.34 20.82 5.89
N GLY A 54 0.38 21.86 5.46
CA GLY A 54 1.37 22.56 6.29
C GLY A 54 2.70 21.83 6.49
N ALA A 55 2.93 20.68 5.85
CA ALA A 55 4.21 19.99 5.92
C ALA A 55 5.32 20.76 5.18
N ASP A 56 6.54 20.67 5.72
CA ASP A 56 7.74 21.05 4.96
C ASP A 56 7.90 20.11 3.76
N LEU A 57 7.73 20.68 2.57
CA LEU A 57 7.81 19.95 1.32
C LEU A 57 9.25 19.57 0.95
N ARG A 58 10.28 20.11 1.61
CA ARG A 58 11.70 19.87 1.29
C ARG A 58 12.54 19.49 2.51
N ALA A 59 11.94 18.73 3.42
CA ALA A 59 12.63 18.15 4.55
C ALA A 59 13.43 16.90 4.13
N VAL A 60 14.70 16.78 4.51
CA VAL A 60 15.50 15.56 4.23
C VAL A 60 15.13 14.44 5.22
N SER A 61 14.88 14.79 6.48
CA SER A 61 14.51 13.91 7.59
C SER A 61 13.39 14.53 8.44
N ASP A 62 12.79 13.74 9.34
CA ASP A 62 11.76 14.22 10.27
C ASP A 62 12.25 14.13 11.71
N GLU A 63 12.78 15.23 12.24
CA GLU A 63 13.37 15.25 13.58
C GLU A 63 12.32 15.21 14.71
N ARG A 64 11.02 15.31 14.39
CA ARG A 64 9.94 15.20 15.38
C ARG A 64 9.71 13.75 15.84
N GLY A 65 10.21 12.77 15.07
CA GLY A 65 9.96 11.35 15.27
C GLY A 65 9.63 10.65 13.95
N ASN A 66 9.17 9.40 14.02
CA ASN A 66 8.76 8.68 12.80
C ASN A 66 7.51 9.34 12.21
N SER A 67 7.53 9.69 10.93
CA SER A 67 6.48 10.44 10.23
C SER A 67 5.15 9.69 10.29
N TYR A 68 5.15 8.35 10.21
CA TYR A 68 3.92 7.56 10.31
C TYR A 68 3.32 7.61 11.72
N GLU A 69 4.13 7.79 12.76
CA GLU A 69 3.66 7.95 14.13
C GLU A 69 3.19 9.39 14.39
N VAL A 70 4.01 10.38 14.03
CA VAL A 70 3.73 11.82 14.20
C VAL A 70 2.48 12.24 13.42
N GLU A 71 2.29 11.69 12.23
CA GLU A 71 1.24 12.10 11.30
C GLU A 71 0.08 11.09 11.23
N ARG A 72 -0.06 10.22 12.25
CA ARG A 72 -1.05 9.14 12.29
C ARG A 72 -2.50 9.60 12.15
N THR A 73 -2.81 10.83 12.55
CA THR A 73 -4.15 11.43 12.47
C THR A 73 -4.32 12.41 11.30
N THR A 74 -3.24 12.77 10.59
CA THR A 74 -3.28 13.86 9.59
C THR A 74 -3.06 13.37 8.16
N THR A 75 -2.28 12.31 7.95
CA THR A 75 -1.88 11.90 6.59
C THR A 75 -2.97 11.21 5.79
N GLY A 76 -4.04 10.70 6.43
CA GLY A 76 -5.12 9.92 5.78
C GLY A 76 -4.63 8.70 4.97
N SER A 77 -3.32 8.42 5.02
CA SER A 77 -2.64 7.53 4.11
C SER A 77 -2.66 6.14 4.69
N PRO A 78 -3.00 5.10 3.91
CA PRO A 78 -3.19 3.79 4.50
C PRO A 78 -1.90 3.12 4.91
N ILE A 79 -0.80 3.47 4.25
CA ILE A 79 0.53 2.98 4.64
C ILE A 79 0.87 3.37 6.08
N THR A 80 0.32 4.47 6.60
CA THR A 80 0.54 4.89 7.98
C THR A 80 0.05 3.83 8.96
N GLY A 81 -1.21 3.39 8.86
CA GLY A 81 -1.75 2.33 9.71
C GLY A 81 -1.06 0.98 9.48
N GLN A 82 -0.68 0.68 8.24
CA GLN A 82 0.03 -0.56 7.90
C GLN A 82 1.44 -0.61 8.48
N PHE A 83 2.17 0.51 8.45
CA PHE A 83 3.49 0.63 9.05
C PHE A 83 3.42 0.45 10.56
N LEU A 84 2.45 1.10 11.24
CA LEU A 84 2.27 0.95 12.68
C LEU A 84 1.94 -0.50 13.07
N ALA A 85 1.06 -1.16 12.32
CA ALA A 85 0.76 -2.58 12.52
C ALA A 85 1.98 -3.47 12.25
N LEU A 86 2.83 -3.12 11.28
CA LEU A 86 4.08 -3.83 11.03
C LEU A 86 5.06 -3.67 12.22
N THR A 87 5.20 -2.46 12.77
CA THR A 87 6.09 -2.25 13.92
C THR A 87 5.60 -3.01 15.16
N GLU A 88 4.28 -3.12 15.34
CA GLU A 88 3.67 -3.95 16.37
C GLU A 88 3.96 -5.45 16.13
N LEU A 89 3.77 -5.94 14.90
CA LEU A 89 4.10 -7.32 14.52
C LEU A 89 5.57 -7.67 14.80
N LEU A 90 6.47 -6.71 14.57
CA LEU A 90 7.91 -6.88 14.78
C LEU A 90 8.36 -6.62 16.22
N GLY A 91 7.47 -6.17 17.10
CA GLY A 91 7.83 -5.82 18.48
C GLY A 91 8.86 -4.69 18.57
N VAL A 92 8.84 -3.71 17.66
CA VAL A 92 9.76 -2.55 17.65
C VAL A 92 9.00 -1.23 17.72
N ARG A 93 9.58 -0.18 18.29
CA ARG A 93 8.93 1.14 18.30
C ARG A 93 9.15 1.85 16.95
N PRO A 94 8.17 2.58 16.41
CA PRO A 94 8.32 3.37 15.18
C PRO A 94 9.60 4.22 15.10
N ARG A 95 9.98 4.85 16.21
CA ARG A 95 11.19 5.69 16.31
C ARG A 95 12.53 4.94 16.24
N GLU A 96 12.51 3.61 16.40
CA GLU A 96 13.70 2.75 16.32
C GLU A 96 13.90 2.17 14.92
N VAL A 97 12.94 2.38 14.02
CA VAL A 97 12.98 1.88 12.65
C VAL A 97 13.58 2.94 11.73
N LEU A 98 14.67 2.60 11.05
CA LEU A 98 15.22 3.38 9.95
C LEU A 98 14.21 3.40 8.80
N THR A 99 13.42 4.46 8.72
CA THR A 99 12.29 4.54 7.78
C THR A 99 12.61 5.54 6.69
N GLY A 100 12.39 5.19 5.43
CA GLY A 100 12.67 6.08 4.32
C GLY A 100 12.11 5.62 2.98
N VAL A 101 12.64 6.23 1.92
CA VAL A 101 12.24 5.99 0.53
C VAL A 101 13.44 5.76 -0.36
N VAL A 102 13.31 4.91 -1.38
CA VAL A 102 14.40 4.69 -2.36
C VAL A 102 14.46 5.77 -3.44
N THR A 103 13.42 6.58 -3.58
CA THR A 103 13.43 7.77 -4.43
C THR A 103 12.93 8.95 -3.63
N PRO A 104 13.69 10.05 -3.50
CA PRO A 104 13.36 11.07 -2.51
C PRO A 104 12.32 12.09 -2.96
N PHE A 105 11.92 12.07 -4.23
CA PHE A 105 11.08 13.11 -4.81
C PHE A 105 9.60 12.72 -4.77
N ARG A 106 8.77 13.69 -4.39
CA ARG A 106 7.31 13.57 -4.45
C ARG A 106 6.88 13.55 -5.93
N ALA A 107 5.85 12.75 -6.19
CA ALA A 107 5.16 12.71 -7.47
C ALA A 107 3.72 12.25 -7.23
N VAL A 108 2.75 12.74 -7.99
CA VAL A 108 1.35 12.27 -7.90
C VAL A 108 1.28 10.76 -8.14
N ALA A 109 1.89 10.30 -9.23
CA ALA A 109 2.01 8.89 -9.54
C ALA A 109 3.41 8.59 -10.09
N TRP A 110 3.97 7.45 -9.68
CA TRP A 110 5.25 6.97 -10.22
C TRP A 110 5.20 6.78 -11.74
N GLY A 111 4.07 6.32 -12.27
CA GLY A 111 3.83 6.17 -13.70
C GLY A 111 3.95 7.46 -14.51
N ASN A 112 3.79 8.64 -13.87
CA ASN A 112 3.82 9.93 -14.55
C ASN A 112 5.25 10.48 -14.72
N LEU A 113 6.24 9.88 -14.06
CA LEU A 113 7.64 10.28 -14.22
C LEU A 113 8.21 9.74 -15.53
N THR A 114 9.01 10.56 -16.20
CA THR A 114 9.82 10.12 -17.35
C THR A 114 10.86 9.09 -16.91
N VAL A 115 11.35 8.28 -17.86
CA VAL A 115 12.43 7.31 -17.60
C VAL A 115 13.65 8.00 -16.96
N ARG A 116 14.09 9.13 -17.54
CA ARG A 116 15.19 9.95 -16.99
C ARG A 116 14.96 10.37 -15.54
N GLN A 117 13.75 10.77 -15.17
CA GLN A 117 13.43 11.16 -13.80
C GLN A 117 13.48 9.99 -12.84
N LYS A 118 12.94 8.83 -13.24
CA LYS A 118 12.99 7.60 -12.44
C LYS A 118 14.43 7.15 -12.21
N ASP A 119 15.22 7.10 -13.27
CA ASP A 119 16.61 6.66 -13.21
C ASP A 119 17.46 7.60 -12.34
N GLY A 120 17.32 8.92 -12.51
CA GLY A 120 18.03 9.89 -11.68
C GLY A 120 17.64 9.79 -10.20
N ALA A 121 16.35 9.65 -9.91
CA ALA A 121 15.86 9.51 -8.54
C ALA A 121 16.34 8.21 -7.88
N LEU A 122 16.33 7.08 -8.61
CA LEU A 122 16.82 5.79 -8.11
C LEU A 122 18.34 5.76 -7.97
N ALA A 123 19.09 6.43 -8.86
CA ALA A 123 20.53 6.56 -8.75
C ALA A 123 20.93 7.27 -7.44
N LEU A 124 20.23 8.37 -7.12
CA LEU A 124 20.43 9.08 -5.85
C LEU A 124 20.04 8.22 -4.64
N GLY A 125 18.94 7.47 -4.75
CA GLY A 125 18.55 6.43 -3.81
C GLY A 125 19.66 5.44 -3.51
N ARG A 126 20.24 4.88 -4.57
CA ARG A 126 21.27 3.83 -4.49
C ARG A 126 22.51 4.33 -3.76
N GLU A 127 22.93 5.55 -4.09
CA GLU A 127 24.08 6.17 -3.46
C GLU A 127 23.84 6.45 -1.98
N PHE A 128 22.70 7.04 -1.63
CA PHE A 128 22.36 7.34 -0.24
C PHE A 128 22.31 6.07 0.61
N TRP A 129 21.59 5.06 0.13
CA TRP A 129 21.31 3.85 0.91
C TRP A 129 22.48 2.87 0.96
N ALA A 130 23.49 3.01 0.09
CA ALA A 130 24.68 2.15 0.10
C ALA A 130 25.35 2.08 1.47
N GLY A 131 25.45 3.23 2.15
CA GLY A 131 26.04 3.31 3.47
C GLY A 131 25.17 2.70 4.58
N PRO A 132 23.98 3.25 4.86
CA PRO A 132 23.11 2.76 5.93
C PRO A 132 22.74 1.28 5.80
N LEU A 133 22.56 0.77 4.58
CA LEU A 133 22.25 -0.65 4.36
C LEU A 133 23.46 -1.58 4.45
N ALA A 134 24.69 -1.06 4.48
CA ALA A 134 25.90 -1.86 4.70
C ALA A 134 26.20 -2.09 6.20
N ARG A 135 25.42 -1.48 7.10
CA ARG A 135 25.62 -1.61 8.54
C ARG A 135 25.45 -3.05 9.03
N PRO A 136 26.40 -3.58 9.84
CA PRO A 136 26.33 -4.95 10.35
C PRO A 136 25.29 -5.13 11.46
N ASP A 137 24.90 -4.04 12.13
CA ASP A 137 23.91 -4.06 13.21
C ASP A 137 22.46 -3.90 12.73
N LEU A 138 22.27 -3.72 11.42
CA LEU A 138 20.96 -3.75 10.76
C LEU A 138 20.55 -5.21 10.54
N ARG A 139 19.48 -5.69 11.18
CA ARG A 139 19.13 -7.14 11.19
C ARG A 139 18.08 -7.52 10.16
N LEU A 140 17.14 -6.60 9.93
CA LEU A 140 15.99 -6.79 9.06
C LEU A 140 15.79 -5.60 8.15
N ILE A 141 15.57 -5.85 6.86
CA ILE A 141 15.23 -4.83 5.87
C ILE A 141 13.86 -5.15 5.27
N VAL A 142 12.92 -4.23 5.36
CA VAL A 142 11.58 -4.34 4.78
C VAL A 142 11.50 -3.44 3.55
N ALA A 143 11.30 -4.06 2.39
CA ALA A 143 11.15 -3.37 1.11
C ALA A 143 9.67 -3.31 0.72
N VAL A 144 9.14 -2.11 0.45
CA VAL A 144 7.73 -1.88 0.13
C VAL A 144 7.59 -1.29 -1.28
N SER A 145 7.97 -2.10 -2.27
CA SER A 145 7.78 -1.95 -3.72
C SER A 145 8.81 -2.84 -4.42
N GLN A 146 8.58 -3.12 -5.72
CA GLN A 146 9.57 -3.84 -6.51
C GLN A 146 10.86 -3.03 -6.65
N GLU A 147 10.76 -1.72 -6.91
CA GLU A 147 11.93 -0.84 -7.05
C GLU A 147 12.76 -0.76 -5.77
N ALA A 148 12.12 -0.71 -4.59
CA ALA A 148 12.84 -0.74 -3.33
C ALA A 148 13.55 -2.09 -3.12
N ALA A 149 12.87 -3.19 -3.42
CA ALA A 149 13.44 -4.53 -3.30
C ALA A 149 14.66 -4.69 -4.24
N ASP A 150 14.53 -4.32 -5.52
CA ASP A 150 15.61 -4.43 -6.51
C ASP A 150 16.84 -3.61 -6.09
N LEU A 151 16.62 -2.39 -5.59
CA LEU A 151 17.69 -1.54 -5.08
C LEU A 151 18.40 -2.19 -3.89
N ILE A 152 17.64 -2.64 -2.89
CA ILE A 152 18.18 -3.28 -1.67
C ILE A 152 18.97 -4.53 -2.05
N ILE A 153 18.38 -5.43 -2.84
CA ILE A 153 19.01 -6.69 -3.28
C ILE A 153 20.32 -6.41 -4.00
N THR A 154 20.35 -5.41 -4.88
CA THR A 154 21.58 -5.03 -5.60
C THR A 154 22.65 -4.51 -4.64
N LEU A 155 22.29 -3.66 -3.67
CA LEU A 155 23.25 -3.08 -2.72
C LEU A 155 23.79 -4.11 -1.73
N THR A 156 22.96 -5.08 -1.32
CA THR A 156 23.33 -6.06 -0.29
C THR A 156 23.81 -7.38 -0.86
N GLY A 157 23.73 -7.59 -2.18
CA GLY A 157 24.05 -8.87 -2.82
C GLY A 157 23.15 -10.02 -2.34
N ALA A 158 21.90 -9.73 -1.99
CA ALA A 158 21.02 -10.73 -1.39
C ALA A 158 20.52 -11.77 -2.39
N THR A 159 20.29 -12.98 -1.93
CA THR A 159 19.75 -14.09 -2.71
C THR A 159 18.33 -14.42 -2.27
N ALA A 160 17.50 -14.87 -3.21
CA ALA A 160 16.12 -15.25 -2.91
C ALA A 160 16.09 -16.54 -2.06
N GLU A 161 15.28 -16.53 -0.99
CA GLU A 161 15.06 -17.70 -0.13
C GLU A 161 13.71 -18.36 -0.38
N SER A 162 12.65 -17.56 -0.43
CA SER A 162 11.29 -18.08 -0.56
C SER A 162 10.33 -17.05 -1.13
N GLU A 163 9.26 -17.56 -1.74
CA GLU A 163 8.10 -16.81 -2.17
C GLU A 163 6.86 -17.40 -1.46
N ILE A 164 6.10 -16.54 -0.80
CA ILE A 164 4.99 -16.93 0.08
C ILE A 164 3.73 -16.26 -0.44
N SER A 165 2.68 -17.03 -0.71
CA SER A 165 1.37 -16.44 -1.05
C SER A 165 0.89 -15.53 0.09
N ALA A 166 0.51 -14.30 -0.23
CA ALA A 166 0.05 -13.33 0.76
C ALA A 166 -1.37 -13.63 1.31
N GLY A 167 -1.97 -14.76 0.91
CA GLY A 167 -3.35 -15.14 1.25
C GLY A 167 -4.40 -14.26 0.58
N TRP A 168 -4.03 -13.47 -0.43
CA TRP A 168 -4.93 -12.56 -1.12
C TRP A 168 -4.59 -12.36 -2.59
N GLY A 169 -5.48 -12.83 -3.46
CA GLY A 169 -5.31 -12.77 -4.91
C GLY A 169 -4.06 -13.52 -5.39
N HIS A 170 -3.30 -12.88 -6.27
CA HIS A 170 -2.03 -13.41 -6.82
C HIS A 170 -0.81 -12.74 -6.18
N LEU A 171 -0.99 -12.09 -5.02
CA LEU A 171 0.11 -11.38 -4.37
C LEU A 171 0.99 -12.36 -3.61
N CYS A 172 2.29 -12.14 -3.71
CA CYS A 172 3.29 -12.88 -2.96
C CYS A 172 4.12 -11.94 -2.09
N LEU A 173 4.55 -12.44 -0.94
CA LEU A 173 5.64 -11.91 -0.13
C LEU A 173 6.91 -12.64 -0.55
N ARG A 174 8.06 -11.97 -0.55
CA ARG A 174 9.34 -12.62 -0.87
C ARG A 174 10.33 -12.40 0.25
N ARG A 175 11.09 -13.45 0.55
CA ARG A 175 12.22 -13.38 1.48
C ARG A 175 13.52 -13.51 0.70
N TYR A 176 14.49 -12.72 1.10
CA TYR A 176 15.86 -12.80 0.64
C TYR A 176 16.80 -12.80 1.84
N ARG A 177 18.03 -13.29 1.62
CA ARG A 177 19.08 -13.27 2.62
C ARG A 177 20.36 -12.69 2.03
N THR A 178 21.00 -11.82 2.80
CA THR A 178 22.32 -11.28 2.48
C THR A 178 23.41 -12.31 2.78
N CYS A 179 24.62 -12.12 2.24
CA CYS A 179 25.74 -13.03 2.51
C CYS A 179 26.16 -13.08 3.99
N ASP A 180 25.90 -12.00 4.75
CA ASP A 180 26.13 -11.89 6.19
C ASP A 180 24.91 -12.30 7.03
N GLY A 181 23.89 -12.91 6.41
CA GLY A 181 22.79 -13.59 7.11
C GLY A 181 21.57 -12.74 7.45
N ARG A 182 21.59 -11.43 7.15
CA ARG A 182 20.48 -10.50 7.41
C ARG A 182 19.28 -10.83 6.52
N ALA A 183 18.09 -10.68 7.09
CA ALA A 183 16.84 -10.96 6.39
C ALA A 183 16.35 -9.71 5.62
N ILE A 184 15.84 -9.94 4.40
CA ILE A 184 15.09 -8.94 3.65
C ILE A 184 13.71 -9.49 3.36
N VAL A 185 12.68 -8.73 3.72
CA VAL A 185 11.28 -9.05 3.41
C VAL A 185 10.74 -8.04 2.43
N HIS A 186 10.40 -8.51 1.22
CA HIS A 186 9.72 -7.71 0.21
C HIS A 186 8.21 -7.89 0.32
N LEU A 187 7.53 -6.76 0.54
CA LEU A 187 6.09 -6.66 0.59
C LEU A 187 5.54 -5.90 -0.63
N PRO A 188 4.38 -6.30 -1.16
CA PRO A 188 3.59 -5.46 -2.06
C PRO A 188 3.31 -4.09 -1.44
N HIS A 189 3.10 -3.07 -2.29
CA HIS A 189 2.88 -1.70 -1.84
C HIS A 189 1.75 -1.59 -0.79
N LEU A 190 2.12 -1.25 0.45
CA LEU A 190 1.22 -1.31 1.61
C LEU A 190 0.06 -0.33 1.51
N SER A 191 0.24 0.83 0.86
CA SER A 191 -0.87 1.77 0.69
C SER A 191 -2.00 1.23 -0.19
N ARG A 192 -1.73 0.23 -1.06
CA ARG A 192 -2.69 -0.32 -2.02
C ARG A 192 -3.25 -1.64 -1.54
N PHE A 193 -2.36 -2.49 -1.04
CA PHE A 193 -2.63 -3.89 -0.77
C PHE A 193 -2.78 -4.21 0.69
N ARG A 194 -2.46 -3.25 1.56
CA ARG A 194 -2.80 -3.19 2.97
C ARG A 194 -2.89 -4.57 3.66
N LEU A 195 -1.78 -5.30 3.64
CA LEU A 195 -1.75 -6.71 4.03
C LEU A 195 -1.86 -6.89 5.55
N LEU A 196 -1.35 -5.93 6.34
CA LEU A 196 -1.27 -6.01 7.81
C LEU A 196 -2.64 -5.83 8.49
N SER A 197 -3.63 -5.31 7.76
CA SER A 197 -5.02 -5.17 8.20
C SER A 197 -5.90 -6.35 7.73
N ARG A 198 -5.36 -7.34 7.02
CA ARG A 198 -6.12 -8.49 6.54
C ARG A 198 -5.86 -9.70 7.43
N ALA A 199 -6.92 -10.30 7.96
CA ALA A 199 -6.81 -11.54 8.72
C ALA A 199 -6.21 -12.67 7.87
N ALA A 200 -6.63 -12.76 6.61
CA ALA A 200 -6.15 -13.78 5.67
C ALA A 200 -4.64 -13.68 5.35
N SER A 201 -4.02 -12.52 5.57
CA SER A 201 -2.58 -12.33 5.33
C SER A 201 -1.72 -12.58 6.57
N ARG A 202 -2.33 -12.82 7.75
CA ARG A 202 -1.62 -12.93 9.02
C ARG A 202 -0.58 -14.05 9.02
N ASP A 203 -0.97 -15.26 8.58
CA ASP A 203 -0.07 -16.41 8.59
C ASP A 203 1.07 -16.24 7.59
N ALA A 204 0.77 -15.67 6.42
CA ALA A 204 1.77 -15.34 5.41
C ALA A 204 2.79 -14.31 5.93
N LEU A 205 2.32 -13.27 6.64
CA LEU A 205 3.18 -12.27 7.27
C LEU A 205 4.03 -12.90 8.38
N ALA A 206 3.44 -13.71 9.25
CA ALA A 206 4.18 -14.43 10.29
C ALA A 206 5.26 -15.33 9.69
N LEU A 207 4.97 -16.05 8.60
CA LEU A 207 5.95 -16.87 7.88
C LEU A 207 7.03 -16.03 7.18
N ALA A 208 6.65 -14.89 6.59
CA ALA A 208 7.57 -14.00 5.91
C ALA A 208 8.58 -13.37 6.87
N PHE A 209 8.14 -12.98 8.07
CA PHE A 209 9.00 -12.39 9.09
C PHE A 209 9.70 -13.44 9.97
N GLY A 210 9.09 -14.60 10.22
CA GLY A 210 9.70 -15.73 10.95
C GLY A 210 10.47 -15.34 12.21
N GLU A 211 11.65 -15.98 12.41
CA GLU A 211 12.58 -15.69 13.51
C GLU A 211 13.12 -14.25 13.51
N ALA A 212 13.10 -13.54 12.38
CA ALA A 212 13.56 -12.14 12.34
C ALA A 212 12.69 -11.21 13.22
N ALA A 213 11.44 -11.61 13.51
CA ALA A 213 10.60 -10.93 14.50
C ALA A 213 10.96 -11.31 15.95
N ALA A 214 11.52 -12.50 16.18
CA ALA A 214 11.90 -12.99 17.51
C ALA A 214 13.27 -12.46 17.98
N GLU A 215 14.15 -12.10 17.05
CA GLU A 215 15.48 -11.52 17.34
C GLU A 215 15.47 -10.00 17.61
N ALA A 216 14.31 -9.35 17.48
CA ALA A 216 14.14 -7.96 17.87
C ALA A 216 14.13 -7.85 19.41
N PRO A 217 14.82 -6.87 20.02
CA PRO A 217 14.77 -6.68 21.46
C PRO A 217 13.31 -6.48 21.91
N PRO A 218 12.88 -7.08 23.03
CA PRO A 218 11.48 -7.06 23.43
C PRO A 218 10.99 -5.62 23.63
N ALA A 219 9.95 -5.24 22.88
CA ALA A 219 9.26 -3.97 23.10
C ALA A 219 8.64 -3.92 24.50
N VAL A 220 8.70 -2.72 25.09
CA VAL A 220 7.87 -2.34 26.24
C VAL A 220 6.40 -2.35 25.80
N PRO A 221 5.46 -2.97 26.55
CA PRO A 221 4.08 -3.13 26.10
C PRO A 221 3.41 -1.78 25.83
N SER A 222 2.90 -1.61 24.60
CA SER A 222 2.09 -0.48 24.18
C SER A 222 0.61 -0.86 24.32
N THR A 223 -0.11 -0.25 25.26
CA THR A 223 -1.56 -0.39 25.41
C THR A 223 -2.27 0.53 24.43
N GLY A 224 -2.66 0.01 23.27
CA GLY A 224 -3.44 0.79 22.30
C GLY A 224 -4.05 -0.06 21.20
N THR A 225 -5.33 -0.39 21.34
CA THR A 225 -6.17 -1.01 20.31
C THR A 225 -6.37 -0.02 19.14
N SER A 226 -6.09 -0.45 17.90
CA SER A 226 -6.33 0.36 16.69
C SER A 226 -7.16 -0.41 15.64
N PRO A 227 -8.15 0.22 14.98
CA PRO A 227 -8.97 -0.42 13.95
C PRO A 227 -8.35 -0.33 12.53
N ARG A 228 -8.75 -1.28 11.69
CA ARG A 228 -8.29 -1.57 10.31
C ARG A 228 -8.89 -0.64 9.24
N LEU A 229 -8.21 -0.46 8.10
CA LEU A 229 -8.77 0.23 6.91
C LEU A 229 -8.02 -0.14 5.62
N ASP A 230 -8.74 -0.62 4.56
CA ASP A 230 -8.51 -1.05 3.11
C ASP A 230 -8.75 -0.14 1.82
N LEU A 231 -7.85 0.08 0.80
CA LEU A 231 -7.96 0.89 -0.49
C LEU A 231 -6.61 1.37 -1.14
N ILE A 232 -6.58 1.61 -2.47
CA ILE A 232 -5.57 2.31 -3.31
C ILE A 232 -5.28 3.75 -2.80
N SER A 233 -4.23 4.44 -3.29
CA SER A 233 -3.89 5.87 -2.99
C SER A 233 -5.11 6.63 -2.45
N ALA A 234 -5.05 7.03 -1.17
CA ALA A 234 -6.23 7.54 -0.47
C ALA A 234 -6.84 8.76 -1.17
N LEU A 235 -6.03 9.56 -1.88
CA LEU A 235 -6.47 10.71 -2.64
C LEU A 235 -7.25 10.32 -3.91
N ASP A 236 -6.71 9.44 -4.77
CA ASP A 236 -7.42 9.01 -6.00
C ASP A 236 -8.70 8.21 -5.70
N SER A 237 -8.73 7.51 -4.57
CA SER A 237 -9.87 6.69 -4.16
C SER A 237 -10.94 7.51 -3.46
N ALA A 238 -10.56 8.44 -2.57
CA ALA A 238 -11.50 9.36 -1.93
C ALA A 238 -12.12 10.30 -2.96
N ASP A 239 -11.33 10.87 -3.87
CA ASP A 239 -11.85 11.77 -4.90
C ASP A 239 -12.77 11.02 -5.88
N ALA A 240 -12.39 9.80 -6.28
CA ALA A 240 -13.22 8.97 -7.15
C ALA A 240 -14.55 8.55 -6.52
N LEU A 241 -14.59 8.33 -5.20
CA LEU A 241 -15.81 8.00 -4.47
C LEU A 241 -16.62 9.25 -4.09
N ALA A 242 -15.96 10.35 -3.79
CA ALA A 242 -16.60 11.64 -3.49
C ALA A 242 -17.32 12.20 -4.72
N SER A 243 -16.83 11.90 -5.93
CA SER A 243 -17.51 12.27 -7.19
C SER A 243 -18.74 11.42 -7.51
N LEU A 244 -19.03 10.36 -6.74
CA LEU A 244 -20.19 9.51 -7.01
C LEU A 244 -21.49 10.12 -6.46
N PRO A 245 -22.65 9.80 -7.06
CA PRO A 245 -23.93 10.10 -6.46
C PRO A 245 -24.03 9.55 -5.04
N LEU A 246 -24.71 10.28 -4.15
CA LEU A 246 -24.83 9.95 -2.73
C LEU A 246 -25.27 8.50 -2.48
N GLU A 247 -26.25 8.01 -3.24
CA GLU A 247 -26.74 6.64 -3.11
C GLU A 247 -25.66 5.60 -3.42
N ALA A 248 -24.83 5.83 -4.44
CA ALA A 248 -23.75 4.93 -4.78
C ALA A 248 -22.62 4.99 -3.76
N ARG A 249 -22.28 6.20 -3.30
CA ARG A 249 -21.27 6.40 -2.27
C ARG A 249 -21.62 5.65 -0.98
N ARG A 250 -22.87 5.72 -0.52
CA ARG A 250 -23.34 5.00 0.68
C ARG A 250 -23.10 3.49 0.59
N VAL A 251 -23.31 2.87 -0.57
CA VAL A 251 -23.03 1.43 -0.77
C VAL A 251 -21.55 1.14 -0.54
N PHE A 252 -20.65 1.97 -1.08
CA PHE A 252 -19.22 1.76 -0.89
C PHE A 252 -18.76 2.06 0.54
N ASP A 253 -19.32 3.08 1.19
CA ASP A 253 -19.04 3.38 2.60
C ASP A 253 -19.42 2.18 3.50
N THR A 254 -20.57 1.56 3.26
CA THR A 254 -20.99 0.33 3.94
C THR A 254 -20.03 -0.83 3.67
N LEU A 255 -19.67 -1.07 2.41
CA LEU A 255 -18.74 -2.13 2.02
C LEU A 255 -17.35 -1.98 2.66
N PHE A 256 -16.89 -0.75 2.91
CA PHE A 256 -15.62 -0.50 3.60
C PHE A 256 -15.60 -1.00 5.05
N GLY A 257 -16.76 -1.02 5.71
CA GLY A 257 -16.89 -1.52 7.07
C GLY A 257 -16.97 -3.03 7.17
N SER A 258 -17.18 -3.74 6.06
CA SER A 258 -17.43 -5.18 6.09
C SER A 258 -16.14 -6.02 6.05
N PRO A 259 -16.00 -7.06 6.89
CA PRO A 259 -14.84 -7.96 6.85
C PRO A 259 -14.83 -8.88 5.62
N ASP A 260 -15.98 -9.09 5.00
CA ASP A 260 -16.13 -10.02 3.87
C ASP A 260 -15.94 -9.36 2.50
N TYR A 261 -16.01 -8.02 2.45
CA TYR A 261 -15.96 -7.27 1.20
C TYR A 261 -14.73 -6.40 1.09
N ALA A 262 -14.30 -6.17 -0.15
CA ALA A 262 -13.25 -5.21 -0.47
C ALA A 262 -13.65 -4.37 -1.69
N VAL A 263 -13.38 -3.07 -1.63
CA VAL A 263 -13.64 -2.13 -2.72
C VAL A 263 -12.31 -1.69 -3.34
N GLY A 264 -12.23 -1.74 -4.66
CA GLY A 264 -11.09 -1.26 -5.44
C GLY A 264 -11.53 -0.26 -6.50
N VAL A 265 -10.82 0.86 -6.61
CA VAL A 265 -11.10 1.88 -7.64
C VAL A 265 -10.19 1.65 -8.85
N LEU A 266 -10.79 1.52 -10.03
CA LEU A 266 -10.14 1.48 -11.35
C LEU A 266 -10.52 2.73 -12.15
N THR A 267 -9.83 2.98 -13.26
CA THR A 267 -10.06 4.13 -14.13
C THR A 267 -11.52 4.33 -14.52
N GLN A 268 -12.23 3.24 -14.84
CA GLN A 268 -13.64 3.29 -15.29
C GLN A 268 -14.62 2.64 -14.31
N GLN A 269 -14.14 1.96 -13.28
CA GLN A 269 -14.98 1.09 -12.43
C GLN A 269 -14.61 1.26 -10.97
N VAL A 270 -15.60 1.23 -10.09
CA VAL A 270 -15.40 0.88 -8.68
C VAL A 270 -15.80 -0.58 -8.56
N VAL A 271 -14.85 -1.45 -8.19
CA VAL A 271 -15.00 -2.89 -8.19
C VAL A 271 -15.19 -3.39 -6.77
N VAL A 272 -16.16 -4.27 -6.58
CA VAL A 272 -16.42 -4.97 -5.31
C VAL A 272 -15.91 -6.40 -5.41
N HIS A 273 -15.24 -6.85 -4.36
CA HIS A 273 -14.84 -8.23 -4.14
C HIS A 273 -15.50 -8.76 -2.87
N PHE A 274 -15.88 -10.04 -2.88
CA PHE A 274 -16.39 -10.80 -1.75
C PHE A 274 -15.43 -11.95 -1.49
N ARG A 275 -14.78 -11.97 -0.32
CA ARG A 275 -13.78 -12.97 0.09
C ARG A 275 -12.72 -13.24 -1.00
N GLY A 276 -12.25 -12.16 -1.65
CA GLY A 276 -11.26 -12.21 -2.72
C GLY A 276 -11.81 -12.47 -4.12
N GLN A 277 -13.06 -12.93 -4.27
CA GLN A 277 -13.70 -13.12 -5.57
C GLN A 277 -14.33 -11.82 -6.08
N LYS A 278 -14.11 -11.47 -7.36
CA LYS A 278 -14.72 -10.28 -7.97
C LYS A 278 -16.24 -10.46 -8.10
N VAL A 279 -16.99 -9.65 -7.35
CA VAL A 279 -18.45 -9.58 -7.42
C VAL A 279 -18.86 -8.84 -8.68
N GLY A 280 -18.40 -7.60 -8.83
CA GLY A 280 -19.01 -6.64 -9.73
C GLY A 280 -18.63 -5.23 -9.33
N GLY A 281 -19.57 -4.30 -9.39
CA GLY A 281 -19.43 -2.95 -8.85
C GLY A 281 -20.13 -1.90 -9.70
N LEU A 282 -19.58 -0.68 -9.75
CA LEU A 282 -20.14 0.44 -10.49
C LEU A 282 -19.22 0.84 -11.65
N ASN A 283 -19.74 0.86 -12.88
CA ASN A 283 -19.09 1.53 -13.98
C ASN A 283 -19.32 3.03 -13.87
N ARG A 284 -18.27 3.80 -13.59
CA ARG A 284 -18.32 5.26 -13.35
C ARG A 284 -18.66 6.06 -14.61
N ARG A 285 -18.31 5.54 -15.78
CA ARG A 285 -18.59 6.22 -17.06
C ARG A 285 -20.05 6.03 -17.47
N LEU A 286 -20.57 4.82 -17.28
CA LEU A 286 -21.94 4.47 -17.69
C LEU A 286 -22.98 4.66 -16.60
N MET A 287 -22.54 4.96 -15.37
CA MET A 287 -23.35 4.99 -14.16
C MET A 287 -24.23 3.73 -14.04
N GLU A 288 -23.58 2.58 -14.23
CA GLU A 288 -24.22 1.27 -14.31
C GLU A 288 -23.65 0.33 -13.26
N TRP A 289 -24.52 -0.20 -12.41
CA TRP A 289 -24.16 -1.28 -11.50
C TRP A 289 -24.10 -2.59 -12.26
N TYR A 290 -23.08 -3.38 -12.00
CA TYR A 290 -22.88 -4.65 -12.69
C TYR A 290 -22.42 -5.78 -11.77
N VAL A 291 -22.74 -7.02 -12.13
CA VAL A 291 -22.29 -8.26 -11.47
C VAL A 291 -21.63 -9.19 -12.49
N SER A 292 -20.47 -9.74 -12.14
CA SER A 292 -19.62 -10.52 -13.03
C SER A 292 -20.14 -11.94 -13.23
N LYS A 293 -19.99 -12.51 -14.43
CA LYS A 293 -20.38 -13.90 -14.71
C LYS A 293 -19.76 -14.94 -13.79
N LEU A 294 -18.54 -14.70 -13.31
CA LEU A 294 -17.85 -15.63 -12.42
C LEU A 294 -18.51 -15.65 -11.04
N PHE A 295 -18.93 -14.49 -10.53
CA PHE A 295 -19.65 -14.41 -9.26
C PHE A 295 -21.03 -15.06 -9.38
N VAL A 296 -21.76 -14.77 -10.47
CA VAL A 296 -23.07 -15.37 -10.74
C VAL A 296 -23.01 -16.90 -10.81
N ALA A 297 -22.03 -17.45 -11.53
CA ALA A 297 -21.85 -18.90 -11.63
C ALA A 297 -21.54 -19.56 -10.29
N ALA A 298 -20.78 -18.87 -9.42
CA ALA A 298 -20.41 -19.39 -8.11
C ALA A 298 -21.51 -19.28 -7.04
N HIS A 299 -22.55 -18.47 -7.26
CA HIS A 299 -23.55 -18.11 -6.23
C HIS A 299 -24.99 -18.32 -6.70
N GLY A 300 -25.29 -19.50 -7.24
CA GLY A 300 -26.67 -19.92 -7.50
C GLY A 300 -27.32 -19.34 -8.76
N GLY A 301 -26.56 -18.71 -9.66
CA GLY A 301 -27.05 -18.26 -10.96
C GLY A 301 -27.72 -16.88 -10.96
N PRO A 302 -28.34 -16.48 -12.09
CA PRO A 302 -28.74 -15.09 -12.34
C PRO A 302 -30.10 -14.70 -11.74
N ALA A 303 -30.88 -15.64 -11.23
CA ALA A 303 -32.26 -15.39 -10.80
C ALA A 303 -32.41 -14.24 -9.76
N PRO A 304 -31.53 -14.10 -8.75
CA PRO A 304 -31.58 -12.95 -7.82
C PRO A 304 -31.39 -11.59 -8.51
N LEU A 305 -30.60 -11.55 -9.59
CA LEU A 305 -30.33 -10.34 -10.37
C LEU A 305 -31.50 -10.00 -11.29
N GLU A 306 -32.06 -11.00 -11.96
CA GLU A 306 -33.19 -10.85 -12.89
C GLU A 306 -34.46 -10.34 -12.19
N ARG A 307 -34.80 -10.90 -11.01
CA ARG A 307 -35.91 -10.39 -10.17
C ARG A 307 -35.74 -8.93 -9.78
N ARG A 308 -34.50 -8.45 -9.76
CA ARG A 308 -34.14 -7.06 -9.45
C ARG A 308 -33.85 -6.25 -10.71
N GLY A 309 -34.33 -6.68 -11.86
CA GLY A 309 -34.28 -5.90 -13.11
C GLY A 309 -32.87 -5.71 -13.67
N PHE A 310 -31.89 -6.53 -13.30
CA PHE A 310 -30.62 -6.56 -14.00
C PHE A 310 -30.79 -7.28 -15.33
N GLN A 311 -30.19 -6.72 -16.38
CA GLN A 311 -30.21 -7.27 -17.72
C GLN A 311 -28.84 -7.84 -18.08
N VAL A 312 -28.82 -8.95 -18.82
CA VAL A 312 -27.59 -9.51 -19.35
C VAL A 312 -26.98 -8.55 -20.37
N ARG A 313 -25.67 -8.31 -20.25
CA ARG A 313 -24.85 -7.59 -21.20
C ARG A 313 -23.76 -8.53 -21.71
N ASP A 314 -23.81 -8.82 -23.00
CA ASP A 314 -22.72 -9.47 -23.70
C ASP A 314 -21.85 -8.38 -24.35
N VAL A 315 -20.57 -8.38 -23.99
CA VAL A 315 -19.55 -7.50 -24.57
C VAL A 315 -18.68 -8.32 -25.52
N ALA A 316 -18.06 -7.64 -26.49
CA ALA A 316 -17.06 -8.25 -27.37
C ALA A 316 -16.04 -9.08 -26.57
N LYS A 317 -15.61 -10.22 -27.14
CA LYS A 317 -14.67 -11.20 -26.54
C LYS A 317 -15.26 -12.10 -25.43
N GLY A 318 -16.58 -12.35 -25.45
CA GLY A 318 -17.19 -13.35 -24.55
C GLY A 318 -17.24 -12.93 -23.08
N HIS A 319 -17.12 -11.62 -22.82
CA HIS A 319 -17.36 -11.06 -21.51
C HIS A 319 -18.87 -10.88 -21.31
N ARG A 320 -19.41 -11.54 -20.30
CA ARG A 320 -20.82 -11.43 -19.89
C ARG A 320 -20.90 -10.87 -18.48
N TYR A 321 -21.83 -9.95 -18.26
CA TYR A 321 -22.18 -9.45 -16.94
C TYR A 321 -23.67 -9.09 -16.89
N TRP A 322 -24.19 -8.89 -15.68
CA TRP A 322 -25.56 -8.44 -15.45
C TRP A 322 -25.50 -6.99 -15.02
N ALA A 323 -26.34 -6.13 -15.59
CA ALA A 323 -26.23 -4.70 -15.38
C ALA A 323 -27.59 -4.04 -15.15
N ARG A 324 -27.61 -3.01 -14.29
CA ARG A 324 -28.78 -2.17 -14.04
C ARG A 324 -28.37 -0.71 -13.95
N LYS A 325 -29.18 0.17 -14.55
CA LYS A 325 -29.05 1.63 -14.51
C LYS A 325 -30.28 2.27 -13.85
N GLY A 326 -30.16 3.56 -13.52
CA GLY A 326 -31.27 4.39 -13.07
C GLY A 326 -31.56 4.27 -11.57
N ALA A 327 -32.67 4.85 -11.15
CA ALA A 327 -33.10 4.90 -9.76
C ALA A 327 -33.25 3.49 -9.16
N GLY A 328 -32.77 3.33 -7.92
CA GLY A 328 -32.81 2.05 -7.20
C GLY A 328 -31.83 0.99 -7.73
N SER A 329 -30.94 1.31 -8.66
CA SER A 329 -29.92 0.36 -9.13
C SER A 329 -28.90 0.00 -8.03
N ALA A 330 -28.55 0.96 -7.17
CA ALA A 330 -27.65 0.75 -6.04
C ALA A 330 -28.25 -0.20 -4.98
N SER A 331 -29.51 0.04 -4.57
CA SER A 331 -30.21 -0.82 -3.61
C SER A 331 -30.47 -2.22 -4.19
N ALA A 332 -30.78 -2.30 -5.48
CA ALA A 332 -30.92 -3.56 -6.19
C ALA A 332 -29.61 -4.35 -6.25
N PHE A 333 -28.48 -3.68 -6.46
CA PHE A 333 -27.16 -4.31 -6.40
C PHE A 333 -26.89 -4.91 -5.02
N VAL A 334 -27.08 -4.12 -3.95
CA VAL A 334 -26.88 -4.57 -2.57
C VAL A 334 -27.73 -5.80 -2.28
N ALA A 335 -29.04 -5.71 -2.50
CA ALA A 335 -29.96 -6.80 -2.19
C ALA A 335 -29.70 -8.07 -3.02
N ALA A 336 -29.19 -7.94 -4.25
CA ALA A 336 -28.78 -9.09 -5.05
C ALA A 336 -27.53 -9.76 -4.47
N VAL A 337 -26.52 -8.96 -4.11
CA VAL A 337 -25.26 -9.46 -3.56
C VAL A 337 -25.46 -10.10 -2.20
N GLU A 338 -26.30 -9.54 -1.33
CA GLU A 338 -26.65 -10.14 -0.03
C GLU A 338 -27.34 -11.50 -0.20
N GLU A 339 -28.30 -11.59 -1.13
CA GLU A 339 -29.00 -12.85 -1.40
C GLU A 339 -28.07 -13.91 -1.98
N MET A 340 -27.18 -13.52 -2.90
CA MET A 340 -26.24 -14.43 -3.55
C MET A 340 -25.13 -14.90 -2.61
N SER A 341 -24.62 -14.02 -1.75
CA SER A 341 -23.52 -14.32 -0.83
C SER A 341 -23.97 -14.92 0.50
N GLY A 342 -25.23 -14.69 0.89
CA GLY A 342 -25.72 -14.97 2.25
C GLY A 342 -25.17 -14.03 3.32
N VAL A 343 -24.47 -12.95 2.95
CA VAL A 343 -23.84 -12.00 3.88
C VAL A 343 -24.44 -10.61 3.68
N LYS A 344 -24.97 -10.03 4.76
CA LYS A 344 -25.54 -8.68 4.76
C LYS A 344 -24.47 -7.61 4.56
N LEU A 345 -24.86 -6.53 3.89
CA LEU A 345 -24.05 -5.35 3.64
C LEU A 345 -24.38 -4.24 4.62
#